data_AF-A0A2Z6S9E7-F1
#
_entry.id   AF-A0A2Z6S9E7-F1
#
_cell.length_a   1.000
_cell.length_b   1.000
_cell.length_c   1.000
_cell.angle_alpha   90.00
_cell.angle_beta   90.00
_cell.angle_gamma   90.00
#
_symmetry.space_group_name_H-M   'P 1'
#
loop_
_entity.id
_entity.type
_entity.pdbx_description
1 polymer ?
#
loop_
_entity_poly.entity_id
_entity_poly.type
_entity_poly.pdbx_seq_one_letter_code
_entity_poly.pdbx_strand_id
1 'polypeptide(L)'
;MNGRKNHLFCTVTNRVRFKSTNLAYKSSRENVTKNTNMNEPKKTNRLIMENRLRIRTSDGKAYEVDRWCPHANSDLASRGVILGSKLICTKHSWAFSLDQGGKCTSADATINACSINDW
;
A
#
# COMPACT_ATOMS: atom_id res chain seq x y z
N MET A 1 -33.42 -16.11 -13.75
CA MET A 1 -33.25 -14.86 -12.97
C MET A 1 -31.83 -14.36 -13.22
N ASN A 2 -31.64 -13.32 -14.03
CA ASN A 2 -30.32 -12.96 -14.55
C ASN A 2 -29.59 -11.99 -13.60
N GLY A 3 -28.66 -12.51 -12.81
CA GLY A 3 -27.84 -11.71 -11.90
C GLY A 3 -26.78 -10.90 -12.64
N ARG A 4 -26.92 -9.57 -12.63
CA ARG A 4 -25.88 -8.64 -13.10
C ARG A 4 -24.80 -8.51 -12.02
N LYS A 5 -23.64 -9.13 -12.23
CA LYS A 5 -22.45 -8.91 -11.40
C LYS A 5 -21.82 -7.57 -11.78
N ASN A 6 -22.08 -6.53 -10.97
CA ASN A 6 -21.45 -5.23 -11.15
C ASN A 6 -19.95 -5.32 -10.78
N HIS A 7 -19.10 -5.53 -11.77
CA HIS A 7 -17.65 -5.34 -11.60
C HIS A 7 -17.36 -3.84 -11.47
N LEU A 8 -17.17 -3.37 -10.23
CA LEU A 8 -16.60 -2.05 -9.97
C LEU A 8 -15.10 -2.09 -10.29
N PHE A 9 -14.73 -1.63 -11.48
CA PHE A 9 -13.33 -1.30 -11.78
C PHE A 9 -12.92 -0.06 -10.99
N CYS A 10 -11.81 -0.14 -10.26
CA CYS A 10 -11.35 0.93 -9.38
C CYS A 10 -10.53 1.97 -10.17
N THR A 11 -11.09 3.15 -10.41
CA THR A 11 -10.35 4.30 -10.94
C THR A 11 -9.69 5.08 -9.80
N VAL A 12 -8.35 5.06 -9.77
CA VAL A 12 -7.56 5.68 -8.69
C VAL A 12 -7.58 7.21 -8.81
N THR A 13 -8.38 7.87 -7.97
CA THR A 13 -8.37 9.34 -7.84
C THR A 13 -7.33 9.81 -6.83
N ASN A 14 -6.12 10.11 -7.32
CA ASN A 14 -5.04 10.65 -6.50
C ASN A 14 -5.39 12.04 -5.93
N ARG A 15 -5.42 12.19 -4.60
CA ARG A 15 -5.36 13.50 -3.95
C ARG A 15 -4.56 13.42 -2.64
N VAL A 16 -3.28 13.80 -2.71
CA VAL A 16 -2.35 13.73 -1.58
C VAL A 16 -2.03 15.14 -1.06
N ARG A 17 -1.98 15.31 0.27
CA ARG A 17 -1.56 16.56 0.92
C ARG A 17 -0.63 16.25 2.08
N PHE A 18 0.68 16.30 1.82
CA PHE A 18 1.70 16.09 2.83
C PHE A 18 2.03 17.39 3.58
N LYS A 19 2.33 17.27 4.88
CA LYS A 19 3.17 18.22 5.62
C LYS A 19 4.46 17.51 6.02
N SER A 20 5.55 18.26 6.09
CA SER A 20 6.93 17.74 6.15
C SER A 20 7.63 18.21 7.42
N THR A 21 8.49 17.36 7.98
CA THR A 21 9.60 17.77 8.88
C THR A 21 10.85 16.94 8.55
N ASN A 22 12.00 17.61 8.55
CA ASN A 22 13.32 17.02 8.26
C ASN A 22 14.00 16.53 9.55
N LEU A 23 14.89 15.54 9.42
CA LEU A 23 16.08 15.42 10.27
C LEU A 23 17.25 14.87 9.42
N ALA A 24 18.46 15.38 9.63
CA ALA A 24 19.60 15.18 8.74
C ALA A 24 20.76 14.43 9.42
N TYR A 25 21.57 13.71 8.63
CA TYR A 25 22.82 13.09 9.07
C TYR A 25 23.91 13.24 7.98
N LYS A 26 25.18 13.46 8.38
CA LYS A 26 26.32 13.78 7.50
C LYS A 26 27.58 12.98 7.88
N SER A 27 28.25 12.37 6.89
CA SER A 27 29.66 11.90 6.91
C SER A 27 30.03 11.37 5.50
N SER A 28 31.20 11.57 4.87
CA SER A 28 32.30 12.54 5.12
C SER A 28 32.91 13.05 3.79
N ARG A 29 34.11 12.59 3.35
CA ARG A 29 34.77 12.97 2.06
C ARG A 29 35.76 11.89 1.61
N GLU A 30 35.93 11.73 0.29
CA GLU A 30 37.24 11.73 -0.40
C GLU A 30 37.05 11.88 -1.93
N ASN A 31 38.10 12.32 -2.64
CA ASN A 31 38.09 12.72 -4.07
C ASN A 31 38.99 11.82 -4.91
N VAL A 32 38.70 11.58 -6.21
CA VAL A 32 39.71 11.57 -7.32
C VAL A 32 39.08 11.42 -8.73
N THR A 33 39.63 12.19 -9.68
CA THR A 33 39.58 12.15 -11.18
C THR A 33 38.26 11.96 -11.98
N LYS A 34 37.76 13.09 -12.51
CA LYS A 34 37.58 13.45 -13.94
C LYS A 34 36.99 12.44 -14.97
N ASN A 35 35.87 12.86 -15.56
CA ASN A 35 35.54 12.90 -17.02
C ASN A 35 35.53 11.54 -17.79
N THR A 36 34.40 11.05 -18.32
CA THR A 36 33.73 11.62 -19.51
C THR A 36 32.24 11.26 -19.64
N ASN A 37 31.48 12.19 -20.24
CA ASN A 37 30.24 12.03 -21.01
C ASN A 37 29.52 10.65 -20.96
N MET A 38 28.39 10.59 -20.25
CA MET A 38 27.24 9.74 -20.61
C MET A 38 25.93 10.49 -20.31
N ASN A 39 25.01 10.49 -21.28
CA ASN A 39 23.62 10.93 -21.09
C ASN A 39 22.83 9.86 -20.32
N GLU A 40 23.08 9.72 -19.02
CA GLU A 40 22.20 8.94 -18.14
C GLU A 40 21.29 9.87 -17.33
N PRO A 41 19.95 9.70 -17.36
CA PRO A 41 19.08 10.33 -16.39
C PRO A 41 19.43 9.75 -15.02
N LYS A 42 19.98 10.58 -14.12
CA LYS A 42 20.39 10.18 -12.77
C LYS A 42 19.23 9.48 -12.06
N LYS A 43 19.22 8.14 -12.10
CA LYS A 43 18.20 7.29 -11.49
C LYS A 43 18.38 7.36 -9.99
N THR A 44 17.87 8.43 -9.39
CA THR A 44 17.85 8.60 -7.93
C THR A 44 17.31 7.33 -7.32
N ASN A 45 18.09 6.70 -6.43
CA ASN A 45 17.73 5.46 -5.75
C ASN A 45 16.68 5.76 -4.65
N ARG A 46 15.56 6.37 -5.08
CA ARG A 46 14.32 6.43 -4.32
C ARG A 46 13.79 5.00 -4.35
N LEU A 47 13.99 4.29 -3.24
CA LEU A 47 13.30 3.02 -3.00
C LEU A 47 11.82 3.27 -3.25
N ILE A 48 11.29 2.68 -4.32
CA ILE A 48 9.86 2.64 -4.60
C ILE A 48 9.29 1.70 -3.53
N MET A 49 8.95 2.26 -2.36
CA MET A 49 8.26 1.48 -1.34
C MET A 49 6.91 1.08 -1.90
N GLU A 50 6.74 -0.22 -2.16
CA GLU A 50 5.48 -0.80 -2.62
C GLU A 50 4.38 -0.42 -1.63
N ASN A 51 3.51 0.49 -2.09
CA ASN A 51 2.47 1.10 -1.26
C ASN A 51 1.18 0.26 -1.26
N ARG A 52 1.19 -0.83 -2.04
CA ARG A 52 0.12 -1.81 -2.20
C ARG A 52 0.62 -3.16 -1.71
N LEU A 53 -0.29 -3.97 -1.19
CA LEU A 53 -0.04 -5.30 -0.63
C LEU A 53 -1.02 -6.27 -1.26
N ARG A 54 -0.48 -7.32 -1.91
CA ARG A 54 -1.28 -8.45 -2.39
C ARG A 54 -1.55 -9.39 -1.21
N ILE A 55 -2.81 -9.76 -0.98
CA ILE A 55 -3.25 -10.72 0.05
C ILE A 55 -4.21 -11.77 -0.53
N ARG A 56 -4.13 -13.00 0.00
CA ARG A 56 -5.02 -14.12 -0.38
C ARG A 56 -5.74 -14.65 0.86
N THR A 57 -7.06 -14.82 0.77
CA THR A 57 -7.87 -15.33 1.88
C THR A 57 -7.87 -16.86 1.91
N SER A 58 -8.29 -17.43 3.05
CA SER A 58 -8.58 -18.87 3.22
C SER A 58 -9.44 -19.44 2.10
N ASP A 59 -10.40 -18.64 1.64
CA ASP A 59 -11.43 -19.01 0.67
C ASP A 59 -10.91 -18.95 -0.79
N GLY A 60 -9.60 -18.77 -0.97
CA GLY A 60 -8.93 -18.72 -2.27
C GLY A 60 -9.05 -17.39 -3.03
N LYS A 61 -9.82 -16.41 -2.52
CA LYS A 61 -9.93 -15.08 -3.13
C LYS A 61 -8.64 -14.29 -2.95
N ALA A 62 -8.27 -13.52 -3.97
CA ALA A 62 -7.12 -12.64 -3.99
C ALA A 62 -7.53 -11.17 -4.02
N TYR A 63 -6.79 -10.33 -3.30
CA TYR A 63 -7.01 -8.88 -3.25
C TYR A 63 -5.68 -8.12 -3.29
N GLU A 64 -5.71 -6.92 -3.83
CA GLU A 64 -4.69 -5.90 -3.62
C GLU A 64 -5.27 -4.79 -2.71
N VAL A 65 -4.56 -4.48 -1.63
CA VAL A 65 -4.93 -3.47 -0.63
C VAL A 65 -3.81 -2.44 -0.46
N ASP A 66 -4.07 -1.34 0.22
CA ASP A 66 -3.01 -0.42 0.66
C ASP A 66 -2.17 -1.07 1.76
N ARG A 67 -0.85 -0.94 1.66
CA ARG A 67 0.08 -1.52 2.63
C ARG A 67 -0.02 -0.86 4.01
N TRP A 68 -0.45 0.40 4.08
CA TRP A 68 -0.38 1.20 5.31
C TRP A 68 -1.76 1.36 5.94
N CYS A 69 -1.89 0.96 7.21
CA CYS A 69 -3.10 1.15 8.00
C CYS A 69 -3.40 2.65 8.20
N PRO A 70 -4.58 3.16 7.77
CA PRO A 70 -4.90 4.60 7.79
C PRO A 70 -5.02 5.22 9.19
N HIS A 71 -5.09 4.40 10.25
CA HIS A 71 -5.13 4.90 11.64
C HIS A 71 -3.79 5.52 12.08
N ALA A 72 -2.67 4.82 11.85
CA ALA A 72 -1.39 5.18 12.47
C ALA A 72 -0.18 4.68 11.67
N ASN A 73 -0.30 4.66 10.33
CA ASN A 73 0.68 4.20 9.34
C ASN A 73 1.37 2.88 9.73
N SER A 74 0.61 1.94 10.31
CA SER A 74 1.13 0.61 10.62
C SER A 74 1.26 -0.19 9.32
N ASP A 75 2.41 -0.84 9.12
CA ASP A 75 2.62 -1.75 7.99
C ASP A 75 1.73 -2.99 8.14
N LEU A 76 0.81 -3.19 7.19
CA LEU A 76 -0.09 -4.35 7.15
C LEU A 76 0.60 -5.59 6.57
N ALA A 77 1.75 -5.46 5.91
CA ALA A 77 2.53 -6.62 5.48
C ALA A 77 3.13 -7.38 6.67
N SER A 78 3.48 -6.67 7.75
CA SER A 78 4.07 -7.24 8.98
C SER A 78 3.11 -7.32 10.17
N ARG A 79 2.02 -6.54 10.18
CA ARG A 79 1.03 -6.50 11.27
C ARG A 79 -0.42 -6.75 10.81
N GLY A 80 -0.60 -7.26 9.59
CA GLY A 80 -1.88 -7.72 9.07
C GLY A 80 -2.10 -9.19 9.36
N VAL A 81 -3.30 -9.55 9.84
CA VAL A 81 -3.76 -10.94 9.96
C VAL A 81 -5.08 -11.09 9.21
N ILE A 82 -5.19 -12.11 8.37
CA ILE A 82 -6.39 -12.37 7.57
C ILE A 82 -7.30 -13.32 8.35
N LEU A 83 -8.55 -12.93 8.58
CA LEU A 83 -9.60 -13.77 9.20
C LEU A 83 -10.82 -13.78 8.28
N GLY A 84 -11.01 -14.89 7.55
CA GLY A 84 -12.00 -14.98 6.48
C GLY A 84 -11.80 -13.89 5.43
N SER A 85 -12.81 -13.06 5.18
CA SER A 85 -12.73 -11.90 4.29
C SER A 85 -12.44 -10.56 4.99
N LYS A 86 -11.79 -10.59 6.16
CA LYS A 86 -11.31 -9.39 6.86
C LYS A 86 -9.79 -9.39 7.00
N LEU A 87 -9.17 -8.22 6.81
CA LEU A 87 -7.79 -7.96 7.23
C LEU A 87 -7.81 -7.21 8.56
N ILE A 88 -7.08 -7.70 9.56
CA ILE A 88 -7.00 -7.14 10.91
C ILE A 88 -5.61 -6.53 11.12
N CYS A 89 -5.56 -5.26 11.49
CA CYS A 89 -4.31 -4.61 11.92
C CYS A 89 -4.06 -4.88 13.42
N THR A 90 -3.07 -5.72 13.74
CA THR A 90 -2.79 -6.15 15.12
C THR A 90 -2.26 -5.05 16.04
N LYS A 91 -1.89 -3.87 15.51
CA LYS A 91 -1.42 -2.73 16.33
C LYS A 91 -2.53 -2.16 17.22
N HIS A 92 -3.74 -1.99 16.67
CA HIS A 92 -4.88 -1.35 17.35
C HIS A 92 -6.23 -2.06 17.03
N SER A 93 -6.18 -3.32 16.58
CA SER A 93 -7.33 -4.18 16.26
C SER A 93 -8.33 -3.61 15.23
N TRP A 94 -7.90 -2.73 14.33
CA TRP A 94 -8.75 -2.24 13.24
C TRP A 94 -9.01 -3.35 12.22
N ALA A 95 -10.28 -3.66 11.97
CA ALA A 95 -10.71 -4.66 11.01
C ALA A 95 -11.22 -4.00 9.73
N PHE A 96 -10.77 -4.50 8.57
CA PHE A 96 -11.13 -4.02 7.24
C PHE A 96 -11.81 -5.13 6.44
N SER A 97 -13.00 -4.88 5.89
CA SER A 97 -13.72 -5.86 5.06
C SER A 97 -13.22 -5.83 3.62
N LEU A 98 -12.65 -6.94 3.16
CA LEU A 98 -12.07 -7.07 1.81
C LEU A 98 -13.15 -7.10 0.73
N ASP A 99 -14.25 -7.83 0.97
CA ASP A 99 -15.42 -7.88 0.08
C ASP A 99 -16.12 -6.50 -0.07
N GLN A 100 -15.94 -5.58 0.89
CA GLN A 100 -16.53 -4.23 0.87
C GLN A 100 -15.49 -3.14 0.56
N GLY A 101 -14.50 -3.44 -0.29
CA GLY A 101 -13.54 -2.45 -0.78
C GLY A 101 -12.50 -1.98 0.25
N GLY A 102 -12.32 -2.73 1.33
CA GLY A 102 -11.35 -2.43 2.38
C GLY A 102 -11.89 -1.51 3.49
N LYS A 103 -13.20 -1.28 3.56
CA LYS A 103 -13.81 -0.41 4.59
C LYS A 103 -13.56 -0.92 6.01
N CYS A 104 -13.19 -0.01 6.90
CA CYS A 104 -13.03 -0.29 8.32
C CYS A 104 -14.40 -0.51 8.99
N THR A 105 -14.48 -1.41 9.96
CA THR A 105 -15.71 -1.65 10.75
C THR A 105 -15.97 -0.60 11.83
N SER A 106 -14.95 0.20 12.18
CA SER A 106 -14.94 1.01 13.41
C SER A 106 -14.70 2.51 13.16
N ALA A 107 -14.46 2.90 11.90
CA ALA A 107 -14.20 4.27 11.49
C ALA A 107 -14.53 4.46 10.01
N ASP A 108 -14.79 5.70 9.58
CA ASP A 108 -14.91 6.03 8.15
C ASP A 108 -13.51 6.10 7.51
N ALA A 109 -12.95 4.93 7.23
CA ALA A 109 -11.63 4.74 6.64
C ALA A 109 -11.60 3.48 5.78
N THR A 110 -10.67 3.40 4.83
CA THR A 110 -10.50 2.23 3.96
C THR A 110 -9.02 1.95 3.68
N ILE A 111 -8.72 0.69 3.35
CA ILE A 111 -7.45 0.24 2.76
C ILE A 111 -7.55 0.00 1.25
N ASN A 112 -8.58 0.54 0.58
CA ASN A 112 -8.78 0.49 -0.87
C ASN A 112 -8.59 -0.92 -1.46
N ALA A 113 -9.28 -1.90 -0.88
CA ALA A 113 -9.17 -3.30 -1.31
C ALA A 113 -9.84 -3.49 -2.68
N CYS A 114 -9.12 -4.13 -3.60
CA CYS A 114 -9.61 -4.48 -4.93
C CYS A 114 -9.39 -5.97 -5.15
N SER A 115 -10.41 -6.70 -5.59
CA SER A 115 -10.26 -8.12 -5.97
C SER A 115 -9.38 -8.24 -7.21
N ILE A 116 -8.40 -9.14 -7.19
CA ILE A 116 -7.52 -9.43 -8.33
C ILE A 116 -7.67 -10.91 -8.76
N ASN A 117 -7.43 -11.17 -10.04
CA ASN A 117 -7.54 -12.52 -10.62
C ASN A 117 -6.16 -13.11 -10.97
N ASP A 118 -5.12 -12.27 -11.03
CA ASP A 118 -3.72 -12.60 -11.29
C ASP A 118 -2.94 -12.74 -9.96
N TRP A 119 -2.99 -13.92 -9.35
CA TRP A 119 -2.25 -14.23 -8.11
C TRP A 119 -1.01 -15.09 -8.37
#